data_AF-A0A7X6KYP1-F1
#
_entry.id   AF-A0A7X6KYP1-F1
#
_cell.length_a   1.000
_cell.length_b   1.000
_cell.length_c   1.000
_cell.angle_alpha   90.00
_cell.angle_beta   90.00
_cell.angle_gamma   90.00
#
_symmetry.space_group_name_H-M   'P 1'
#
loop_
_entity.id
_entity.type
_entity.pdbx_description
1 polymer ?
#
loop_
_entity_poly.entity_id
_entity_poly.type
_entity_poly.pdbx_seq_one_letter_code
_entity_poly.pdbx_strand_id
1 'polypeptide(L)'
;MAVWPGKWQPEAVAALEPYLGTDHIVEVWVGDPVTSRSGTLLEGHVYVADDGRVTAIHDRSGRPDVYPWPLLAGPVLRMTARIKGRKRKVIYEHPSWTPPQP
;
A
#
# COMPACT_ATOMS: atom_id res chain seq x y z
N MET A 1 15.22 -4.37 10.34
CA MET A 1 14.34 -5.02 9.34
C MET A 1 13.02 -4.26 9.34
N ALA A 2 12.39 -4.06 8.18
CA ALA A 2 11.08 -3.40 8.11
C ALA A 2 10.01 -4.26 8.81
N VAL A 3 9.20 -3.65 9.66
CA VAL A 3 8.09 -4.33 10.35
C VAL A 3 6.83 -4.19 9.51
N TRP A 4 6.36 -5.33 8.99
CA TRP A 4 5.16 -5.42 8.16
C TRP A 4 3.92 -5.76 9.00
N PRO A 5 2.71 -5.37 8.54
CA PRO A 5 1.48 -5.79 9.20
C PRO A 5 1.30 -7.31 9.14
N GLY A 6 0.82 -7.92 10.22
CA GLY A 6 0.90 -9.37 10.49
C GLY A 6 0.07 -10.32 9.59
N LYS A 7 -0.31 -9.93 8.38
CA LYS A 7 -1.06 -10.76 7.42
C LYS A 7 -0.73 -10.48 5.94
N TRP A 8 0.29 -9.67 5.67
CA TRP A 8 0.71 -9.39 4.30
C TRP A 8 1.39 -10.61 3.68
N GLN A 9 1.07 -10.88 2.42
CA GLN A 9 1.67 -11.96 1.66
C GLN A 9 3.13 -11.61 1.29
N PRO A 10 4.07 -12.56 1.28
CA PRO A 10 5.47 -12.30 0.91
C PRO A 10 5.63 -11.63 -0.45
N GLU A 11 4.79 -12.01 -1.43
CA GLU A 11 4.82 -11.44 -2.78
C GLU A 11 4.30 -9.99 -2.79
N ALA A 12 3.34 -9.67 -1.92
CA ALA A 12 2.89 -8.29 -1.73
C ALA A 12 4.01 -7.45 -1.10
N VAL A 13 4.67 -7.97 -0.06
CA VAL A 13 5.83 -7.31 0.55
C VAL A 13 6.92 -7.02 -0.48
N ALA A 14 7.35 -8.04 -1.23
CA ALA A 14 8.37 -7.89 -2.27
C ALA A 14 7.95 -6.92 -3.38
N ALA A 15 6.66 -6.86 -3.73
CA ALA A 15 6.15 -5.91 -4.70
C ALA A 15 6.17 -4.45 -4.20
N LEU A 16 6.02 -4.22 -2.89
CA LEU A 16 6.05 -2.87 -2.31
C LEU A 16 7.48 -2.36 -2.07
N GLU A 17 8.43 -3.24 -1.77
CA GLU A 17 9.82 -2.88 -1.43
C GLU A 17 10.46 -1.83 -2.37
N PRO A 18 10.34 -1.91 -3.70
CA PRO A 18 10.94 -0.93 -4.62
C PRO A 18 10.34 0.49 -4.52
N TYR A 19 9.20 0.64 -3.86
CA TYR A 19 8.47 1.91 -3.73
C TYR A 19 8.70 2.59 -2.38
N LEU A 20 9.29 1.90 -1.40
CA LEU A 20 9.59 2.46 -0.09
C LEU A 20 10.56 3.65 -0.19
N GLY A 21 10.18 4.79 0.38
CA GLY A 21 10.99 6.02 0.38
C GLY A 21 11.07 6.73 -0.97
N THR A 22 10.35 6.27 -1.99
CA THR A 22 10.34 6.87 -3.33
C THR A 22 9.21 7.89 -3.49
N ASP A 23 9.29 8.76 -4.51
CA ASP A 23 8.26 9.78 -4.85
C ASP A 23 6.93 9.22 -5.39
N HIS A 24 6.80 7.90 -5.43
CA HIS A 24 5.58 7.24 -5.89
C HIS A 24 4.48 7.30 -4.83
N ILE A 25 3.24 7.47 -5.28
CA ILE A 25 2.06 7.24 -4.44
C ILE A 25 1.63 5.81 -4.69
N VAL A 26 1.42 5.04 -3.61
CA VAL A 26 0.92 3.69 -3.67
C VAL A 26 -0.49 3.65 -3.08
N GLU A 27 -1.40 3.06 -3.83
CA GLU A 27 -2.74 2.68 -3.39
C GLU A 27 -2.68 1.21 -2.96
N VAL A 28 -3.03 0.92 -1.71
CA VAL A 28 -3.03 -0.42 -1.12
C VAL A 28 -4.44 -0.77 -0.67
N TRP A 29 -4.99 -1.84 -1.23
CA TRP A 29 -6.26 -2.41 -0.80
C TRP A 29 -6.00 -3.60 0.11
N VAL A 30 -6.59 -3.58 1.30
CA VAL A 30 -6.48 -4.66 2.30
C VAL A 30 -7.86 -5.20 2.62
N GLY A 31 -7.99 -6.50 2.75
CA GLY A 31 -9.25 -7.17 3.07
C GLY A 31 -9.14 -8.69 2.94
N ASP A 32 -10.23 -9.38 3.26
CA ASP A 32 -10.32 -10.82 3.05
C ASP A 32 -10.53 -11.11 1.55
N PRO A 33 -9.61 -11.79 0.86
CA PRO A 33 -9.69 -12.04 -0.58
C PRO A 33 -10.89 -12.90 -0.98
N VAL A 34 -11.44 -13.70 -0.06
CA VAL A 34 -12.57 -14.60 -0.35
C VAL A 34 -13.91 -13.87 -0.23
N THR A 35 -14.02 -12.93 0.71
CA THR A 35 -15.32 -12.33 1.09
C THR A 35 -15.43 -10.86 0.73
N SER A 36 -14.33 -10.14 0.57
CA SER A 36 -14.33 -8.68 0.38
C SER A 36 -14.65 -8.31 -1.06
N ARG A 37 -15.83 -7.73 -1.29
CA ARG A 37 -16.19 -7.10 -2.57
C ARG A 37 -15.38 -5.83 -2.83
N SER A 38 -15.17 -5.04 -1.77
CA SER A 38 -14.31 -3.86 -1.77
C SER A 38 -13.48 -3.91 -0.50
N GLY A 39 -12.15 -3.86 -0.62
CA GLY A 39 -11.26 -3.80 0.54
C GLY A 39 -11.27 -2.43 1.21
N THR A 40 -10.47 -2.27 2.25
CA THR A 40 -10.11 -0.97 2.81
C THR A 40 -8.92 -0.41 2.04
N LEU A 41 -9.06 0.80 1.51
CA LEU A 41 -8.02 1.51 0.77
C LEU A 41 -7.17 2.36 1.72
N LEU A 42 -5.86 2.28 1.53
CA LEU A 42 -4.89 3.25 2.02
C LEU A 42 -4.12 3.79 0.81
N GLU A 43 -4.04 5.10 0.65
CA GLU A 43 -3.29 5.76 -0.43
C GLU A 43 -2.25 6.72 0.16
N GLY A 44 -1.01 6.65 -0.33
CA GLY A 44 0.02 7.62 0.06
C GLY A 44 1.43 7.23 -0.36
N HIS A 45 2.39 8.04 0.07
CA HIS A 45 3.81 7.75 -0.03
C HIS A 45 4.22 6.78 1.08
N VAL A 46 4.76 5.63 0.70
CA VAL A 46 5.17 4.58 1.65
C VAL A 46 6.64 4.73 2.03
N TYR A 47 6.97 4.57 3.30
CA TYR A 47 8.34 4.67 3.82
C TYR A 47 8.50 3.86 5.11
N VAL A 48 9.74 3.67 5.56
CA VAL A 48 10.06 3.05 6.85
C VAL A 48 10.27 4.17 7.87
N ALA A 49 9.44 4.21 8.91
CA ALA A 49 9.56 5.16 10.00
C ALA A 49 10.76 4.84 10.91
N ASP A 50 11.11 5.77 11.80
CA ASP A 50 12.25 5.63 12.71
C ASP A 50 12.13 4.43 13.67
N ASP A 51 10.89 4.01 13.97
CA ASP A 51 10.59 2.80 14.76
C ASP A 51 10.67 1.49 13.94
N GLY A 52 11.05 1.59 12.66
CA GLY A 52 11.18 0.47 11.73
C GLY A 52 9.87 0.02 11.09
N ARG A 53 8.72 0.64 11.41
CA ARG A 53 7.43 0.27 10.82
C ARG A 53 7.26 0.87 9.44
N VAL A 54 6.67 0.08 8.54
CA VAL A 54 6.25 0.60 7.24
C VAL A 54 4.99 1.43 7.41
N THR A 55 5.05 2.66 6.93
CA THR A 55 4.04 3.71 7.16
C THR A 55 3.74 4.41 5.84
N ALA A 56 2.55 4.98 5.71
CA ALA A 56 2.13 5.78 4.57
C ALA A 56 1.81 7.21 4.99
N ILE A 57 2.18 8.20 4.18
CA ILE A 57 1.79 9.59 4.37
C ILE A 57 1.09 10.10 3.11
N HIS A 58 -0.04 10.80 3.27
CA HIS A 58 -0.86 11.19 2.12
C HIS A 58 -0.15 12.23 1.22
N ASP A 59 0.70 13.07 1.82
CA ASP A 59 1.40 14.16 1.15
C ASP A 59 2.77 14.40 1.82
N ARG A 60 3.74 14.91 1.06
CA ARG A 60 5.09 15.22 1.54
C ARG A 60 5.40 16.72 1.58
N SER A 61 4.37 17.57 1.53
CA SER A 61 4.53 19.03 1.60
C SER A 61 5.11 19.55 2.92
N GLY A 62 5.21 18.72 3.96
CA GLY A 62 5.74 19.10 5.28
C GLY A 62 4.77 19.96 6.09
N ARG A 63 3.49 20.00 5.72
CA ARG A 63 2.46 20.70 6.50
C ARG A 63 2.19 19.99 7.83
N PRO A 64 1.89 20.74 8.90
CA PRO A 64 1.69 20.19 10.24
C PRO A 64 0.41 19.36 10.40
N ASP A 65 -0.54 19.44 9.46
CA ASP A 65 -1.80 18.68 9.45
C ASP A 65 -1.68 17.32 8.73
N VAL A 66 -0.49 17.00 8.19
CA VAL A 66 -0.25 15.74 7.51
C VAL A 66 0.35 14.74 8.47
N TYR A 67 -0.45 13.73 8.83
CA TYR A 67 -0.06 12.68 9.76
C TYR A 67 0.29 11.39 9.02
N PRO A 68 1.33 10.68 9.48
CA PRO A 68 1.67 9.37 8.95
C PRO A 68 0.73 8.30 9.51
N TRP A 69 0.30 7.38 8.64
CA TRP A 69 -0.63 6.30 8.94
C TRP A 69 0.07 4.95 8.83
N PRO A 70 0.02 4.10 9.87
CA PRO A 70 0.55 2.75 9.76
C PRO A 70 -0.19 1.98 8.65
N LEU A 71 0.52 1.09 7.96
CA LEU A 71 -0.12 0.23 6.97
C LEU A 71 -1.22 -0.63 7.61
N LEU A 72 -2.30 -0.86 6.85
CA LEU A 72 -3.44 -1.65 7.31
C LEU A 72 -3.05 -3.12 7.48
N ALA A 73 -3.46 -3.70 8.60
CA ALA A 73 -3.31 -5.12 8.85
C ALA A 73 -4.36 -5.92 8.06
N GLY A 74 -3.92 -7.02 7.44
CA GLY A 74 -4.77 -7.92 6.69
C GLY A 74 -4.09 -8.43 5.43
N PRO A 75 -4.72 -9.39 4.72
CA PRO A 75 -4.27 -9.79 3.40
C PRO A 75 -4.37 -8.59 2.44
N VAL A 76 -3.34 -8.38 1.63
CA VAL A 76 -3.41 -7.40 0.56
C VAL A 76 -4.24 -8.00 -0.58
N LEU A 77 -5.18 -7.21 -1.07
CA LEU A 77 -6.03 -7.53 -2.21
C LEU A 77 -5.40 -7.05 -3.51
N ARG A 78 -4.93 -5.80 -3.53
CA ARG A 78 -4.28 -5.19 -4.70
C ARG A 78 -3.45 -3.99 -4.30
N MET A 79 -2.38 -3.76 -5.04
CA MET A 79 -1.59 -2.54 -4.95
C MET A 79 -1.39 -1.92 -6.32
N THR A 80 -1.54 -0.60 -6.39
CA THR A 80 -1.20 0.16 -7.59
C THR A 80 -0.26 1.30 -7.26
N ALA A 81 0.77 1.50 -8.09
CA ALA A 81 1.68 2.63 -7.98
C ALA A 81 1.29 3.68 -9.02
N ARG A 82 1.09 4.91 -8.56
CA ARG A 82 1.00 6.10 -9.42
C ARG A 82 2.41 6.64 -9.66
N ILE A 83 2.87 6.43 -10.89
CA ILE A 83 4.19 6.86 -11.34
C ILE A 83 4.06 8.23 -12.03
N LYS A 84 4.80 9.23 -11.55
CA LYS A 84 4.77 10.59 -12.10
C LYS A 84 5.06 10.55 -13.61
N GLY A 85 4.13 11.10 -14.40
CA GLY A 85 4.23 11.10 -15.86
C GLY A 85 3.91 9.77 -16.57
N ARG A 86 3.43 8.75 -15.85
CA ARG A 86 3.00 7.46 -16.43
C ARG A 86 1.59 7.08 -15.94
N LYS A 87 0.97 6.12 -16.64
CA LYS A 87 -0.27 5.50 -16.18
C LYS A 87 -0.04 4.75 -14.87
N ARG A 88 -1.09 4.64 -14.04
CA ARG A 88 -1.11 3.77 -12.86
C ARG A 88 -0.66 2.36 -13.25
N LYS A 89 0.24 1.78 -12.46
CA LYS A 89 0.75 0.42 -12.66
C LYS A 89 0.24 -0.47 -11.54
N VAL A 90 -0.37 -1.61 -11.86
CA VAL A 90 -0.64 -2.65 -10.88
C VAL A 90 0.70 -3.31 -10.54
N ILE A 91 1.04 -3.31 -9.25
CA ILE A 91 2.31 -3.88 -8.77
C ILE A 91 2.08 -5.21 -8.04
N TYR A 92 0.87 -5.43 -7.54
CA TYR A 92 0.43 -6.67 -6.94
C TYR A 92 -1.08 -6.79 -7.07
N GLU A 93 -1.56 -8.00 -7.29
CA GLU A 93 -2.98 -8.36 -7.25
C GLU A 93 -3.09 -9.78 -6.69
N HIS A 94 -3.98 -9.94 -5.71
CA HIS A 94 -4.19 -11.23 -5.07
C HIS A 94 -4.89 -12.18 -6.05
N PRO A 95 -4.38 -13.40 -6.28
CA PRO A 95 -4.86 -14.27 -7.36
C PRO A 95 -6.32 -14.72 -7.18
N SER A 96 -6.81 -14.77 -5.94
CA SER A 96 -8.18 -15.17 -5.61
C SER A 96 -9.16 -14.00 -5.51
N TRP A 97 -8.70 -12.76 -5.71
CA TRP A 97 -9.54 -11.58 -5.56
C TRP A 97 -9.83 -10.94 -6.91
N THR A 98 -11.10 -10.78 -7.24
CA THR A 98 -11.53 -10.08 -8.45
C THR A 98 -12.02 -8.68 -8.07
N PRO A 99 -11.39 -7.60 -8.55
CA PRO A 99 -11.86 -6.25 -8.26
C PRO A 99 -13.27 -6.04 -8.85
N PRO A 100 -14.13 -5.25 -8.17
CA PRO A 100 -15.43 -4.88 -8.73
C PRO A 100 -15.21 -4.11 -10.03
N GLN A 101 -15.93 -4.51 -11.10
CA GLN A 101 -15.89 -3.77 -12.37
C GLN A 101 -16.50 -2.37 -12.16
N PRO A 102 -15.94 -1.34 -12.81
CA PRO A 102 -16.46 0.03 -12.75
C PRO A 102 -17.85 0.16 -13.36
#